data_AF-A0A3B6APY0-F1
#
_entry.id   AF-A0A3B6APY0-F1
#
_cell.length_a   1.000
_cell.length_b   1.000
_cell.length_c   1.000
_cell.angle_alpha   90.00
_cell.angle_beta   90.00
_cell.angle_gamma   90.00
#
_symmetry.space_group_name_H-M   'P 1'
#
loop_
_entity.id
_entity.type
_entity.pdbx_description
1 polymer ?
#
loop_
_entity_poly.entity_id
_entity_poly.type
_entity_poly.pdbx_seq_one_letter_code
_entity_poly.pdbx_strand_id
1 'polypeptide(L)'
;MAPPMVLLDREVELCDEEAGIYEGPVRCSWGLPARSSAEGPGKLIHAVAEYLQTFKAQPLVADPPELSSLNIRPPKSAPVPPTAGLESGRISSADKHLVALYAGGYRPGYSLPGGYLIYDASNDSISAIPCIPPGTCRTTAMGFQSAVVMCGATGEGGYLLAELVWVCTQDSQAALWLWESSAKQWDVKLRDLPLPPGTTAFNFSVHSCFSFGGSFLCWVDLHRGMLLCDLRKDCNFSFIELPQGPPDYDASDYPHGPCAEEFRSVACVHGSVKFLAFNTFVEREPGETFGLAVWTLSPDHSAWSRSYKCSFGDIWANANFQSAGLGQLSPSFPVLSIHQDGVVYLVVNDTSAVGRRLVFNARYLLRVDMGSNNDVQVYQQKTTRIRSQLFASEFSAHRRQEHPRDGI
;
A
#
# COMPACT_ATOMS: atom_id res chain seq x y z
N MET A 1 -5.03 -19.30 16.73
CA MET A 1 -4.54 -19.43 15.34
C MET A 1 -4.31 -18.03 14.80
N ALA A 2 -3.30 -17.82 13.96
CA ALA A 2 -3.08 -16.50 13.36
C ALA A 2 -4.22 -16.18 12.38
N PRO A 3 -4.66 -14.90 12.26
CA PRO A 3 -5.69 -14.53 11.30
C PRO A 3 -5.25 -14.81 9.87
N PRO A 4 -6.18 -15.16 8.97
CA PRO A 4 -5.88 -15.42 7.57
C PRO A 4 -5.38 -14.16 6.86
N MET A 5 -5.87 -12.98 7.25
CA MET A 5 -5.36 -11.67 6.83
C MET A 5 -5.31 -10.69 7.98
N VAL A 6 -4.54 -9.64 7.77
CA VAL A 6 -4.50 -8.46 8.62
C VAL A 6 -4.79 -7.19 7.83
N LEU A 7 -5.20 -6.15 8.54
CA LEU A 7 -5.23 -4.77 8.04
C LEU A 7 -4.06 -4.01 8.66
N LEU A 8 -3.20 -3.45 7.83
CA LEU A 8 -2.01 -2.70 8.23
C LEU A 8 -2.19 -1.22 7.91
N ASP A 9 -1.62 -0.35 8.74
CA ASP A 9 -1.23 0.98 8.28
C ASP A 9 -0.06 0.79 7.28
N ARG A 10 -0.13 1.49 6.14
CA ARG A 10 0.97 1.47 5.18
C ARG A 10 2.21 2.18 5.70
N GLU A 11 2.05 3.14 6.61
CA GLU A 11 3.19 3.78 7.25
C GLU A 11 3.78 2.88 8.33
N VAL A 12 5.08 2.70 8.24
CA VAL A 12 5.87 1.89 9.18
C VAL A 12 6.78 2.82 9.95
N GLU A 13 6.75 2.75 11.27
CA GLU A 13 7.66 3.53 12.11
C GLU A 13 9.00 2.79 12.24
N LEU A 14 10.09 3.55 12.05
CA LEU A 14 11.48 3.09 12.19
C LEU A 14 12.10 3.81 13.40
N CYS A 15 11.84 3.32 14.61
CA CYS A 15 12.20 4.01 15.86
C CYS A 15 12.86 3.09 16.90
N ASP A 16 13.72 3.68 17.73
CA ASP A 16 14.34 3.07 18.91
C ASP A 16 13.41 3.13 20.14
N GLU A 17 13.59 2.18 21.07
CA GLU A 17 12.67 1.81 22.17
C GLU A 17 12.12 2.93 23.09
N GLU A 18 12.67 4.14 23.13
CA GLU A 18 12.26 5.14 24.14
C GLU A 18 11.18 6.14 23.72
N ALA A 19 10.73 6.14 22.46
CA ALA A 19 9.48 6.82 22.13
C ALA A 19 8.31 5.90 22.49
N GLY A 20 7.89 5.90 23.76
CA GLY A 20 6.54 5.44 24.12
C GLY A 20 5.51 6.07 23.18
N ILE A 21 4.34 5.44 23.01
CA ILE A 21 3.26 5.92 22.12
C ILE A 21 3.03 7.43 22.37
N TYR A 22 3.63 8.28 21.53
CA TYR A 22 3.62 9.72 21.69
C TYR A 22 2.56 10.25 20.74
N GLU A 23 1.49 10.81 21.29
CA GLU A 23 0.38 11.41 20.52
C GLU A 23 0.75 12.77 19.86
N GLY A 24 2.04 12.99 19.55
CA GLY A 24 2.57 14.18 18.90
C GLY A 24 3.25 13.89 17.56
N PRO A 25 3.73 14.92 16.84
CA PRO A 25 4.76 14.70 15.84
C PRO A 25 6.02 14.20 16.57
N VAL A 26 6.41 12.96 16.31
CA VAL A 26 7.63 12.35 16.85
C VAL A 26 8.82 13.17 16.32
N ARG A 27 9.49 13.90 17.21
CA ARG A 27 10.87 14.32 16.98
C ARG A 27 11.72 13.20 17.56
N CYS A 28 12.17 12.26 16.74
CA CYS A 28 13.25 11.38 17.15
C CYS A 28 14.45 12.25 17.54
N SER A 29 15.06 12.00 18.69
CA SER A 29 16.19 12.76 19.21
C SER A 29 17.50 12.42 18.50
N TRP A 30 17.45 12.23 17.18
CA TRP A 30 18.65 12.15 16.37
C TRP A 30 19.24 13.55 16.31
N GLY A 31 20.34 13.78 17.04
CA GLY A 31 21.10 15.00 16.91
C GLY A 31 21.40 15.27 15.43
N LEU A 32 21.17 16.50 14.97
CA LEU A 32 21.56 16.93 13.63
C LEU A 32 23.05 16.60 13.43
N PRO A 33 23.43 15.73 12.47
CA PRO A 33 24.84 15.53 12.20
C PRO A 33 25.41 16.79 11.57
N ALA A 34 26.61 17.17 12.00
CA ALA A 34 27.40 18.18 11.31
C ALA A 34 27.56 17.79 9.84
N ARG A 35 27.42 18.76 8.92
CA ARG A 35 27.71 18.58 7.49
C ARG A 35 29.19 18.19 7.32
N SER A 36 29.52 16.90 7.39
CA SER A 36 30.84 16.41 6.99
C SER A 36 30.82 16.13 5.49
N SER A 37 31.24 17.13 4.73
CA SER A 37 31.66 16.99 3.34
C SER A 37 32.94 16.15 3.27
N ALA A 38 32.86 14.86 2.93
CA ALA A 38 34.05 14.07 2.54
C ALA A 38 33.79 12.71 1.86
N GLU A 39 32.59 12.11 1.94
CA GLU A 39 32.36 10.76 1.42
C GLU A 39 31.48 10.76 0.16
N GLY A 40 31.94 10.12 -0.91
CA GLY A 40 31.24 10.11 -2.20
C GLY A 40 29.87 9.41 -2.14
N PRO A 41 28.91 9.74 -3.03
CA PRO A 41 27.52 9.25 -2.99
C PRO A 41 27.38 7.72 -2.93
N GLY A 42 28.27 6.99 -3.60
CA GLY A 42 28.25 5.52 -3.61
C GLY A 42 28.59 4.88 -2.26
N LYS A 43 29.49 5.48 -1.47
CA LYS A 43 29.83 4.98 -0.12
C LYS A 43 28.64 5.12 0.83
N LEU A 44 27.90 6.22 0.70
CA LEU A 44 26.73 6.48 1.53
C LEU A 44 25.59 5.50 1.25
N ILE A 45 25.31 5.20 -0.02
CA ILE A 45 24.29 4.20 -0.41
C ILE A 45 24.62 2.83 0.18
N HIS A 46 25.90 2.42 0.13
CA HIS A 46 26.34 1.17 0.73
C HIS A 46 26.16 1.14 2.25
N ALA A 47 26.58 2.21 2.94
CA ALA A 47 26.44 2.32 4.39
C ALA A 47 24.97 2.29 4.84
N VAL A 48 24.07 2.93 4.07
CA VAL A 48 22.62 2.86 4.33
C VAL A 48 22.09 1.45 4.13
N ALA A 49 22.47 0.75 3.06
CA ALA A 49 22.04 -0.62 2.81
C ALA A 49 22.51 -1.58 3.92
N GLU A 50 23.78 -1.47 4.34
CA GLU A 50 24.33 -2.24 5.47
C GLU A 50 23.57 -1.95 6.77
N TYR A 51 23.26 -0.68 7.04
CA TYR A 51 22.49 -0.29 8.22
C TYR A 51 21.07 -0.87 8.19
N LEU A 52 20.35 -0.76 7.07
CA LEU A 52 19.01 -1.34 6.90
C LEU A 52 18.99 -2.86 7.09
N GLN A 53 20.07 -3.56 6.70
CA GLN A 53 20.20 -5.01 6.87
C GLN A 53 20.28 -5.44 8.34
N THR A 54 20.58 -4.51 9.26
CA THR A 54 20.62 -4.78 10.71
C THR A 54 19.25 -4.71 11.39
N PHE A 55 18.22 -4.26 10.67
CA PHE A 55 16.90 -4.03 11.25
C PHE A 55 16.19 -5.34 11.56
N LYS A 56 15.31 -5.29 12.55
CA LYS A 56 14.42 -6.40 12.93
C LYS A 56 12.96 -5.98 12.87
N ALA A 57 12.11 -6.83 12.33
CA ALA A 57 10.68 -6.62 12.35
C ALA A 57 10.12 -7.00 13.72
N GLN A 58 9.09 -6.30 14.17
CA GLN A 58 8.22 -6.70 15.26
C GLN A 58 6.75 -6.48 14.83
N PRO A 59 6.17 -7.44 14.11
CA PRO A 59 4.76 -7.38 13.73
C PRO A 59 3.87 -7.59 14.97
N LEU A 60 2.92 -6.67 15.17
CA LEU A 60 1.78 -6.86 16.06
C LEU A 60 0.59 -7.23 15.20
N VAL A 61 0.11 -8.46 15.39
CA VAL A 61 -0.98 -9.05 14.60
C VAL A 61 -2.26 -8.97 15.42
N ALA A 62 -3.31 -8.43 14.81
CA ALA A 62 -4.66 -8.34 15.33
C ALA A 62 -5.64 -8.91 14.30
N ASP A 63 -6.77 -9.44 14.78
CA ASP A 63 -7.81 -9.98 13.92
C ASP A 63 -8.59 -8.83 13.28
N PRO A 64 -8.72 -8.76 11.94
CA PRO A 64 -9.53 -7.74 11.30
C PRO A 64 -10.97 -7.75 11.85
N PRO A 65 -11.55 -6.57 12.11
CA PRO A 65 -11.10 -5.25 11.65
C PRO A 65 -10.16 -4.51 12.61
N GLU A 66 -9.68 -5.12 13.69
CA GLU A 66 -8.62 -4.49 14.49
C GLU A 66 -7.34 -4.35 13.64
N LEU A 67 -6.66 -3.22 13.80
CA LEU A 67 -5.47 -2.91 13.02
C LEU A 67 -4.24 -3.65 13.57
N SER A 68 -3.53 -4.28 12.64
CA SER A 68 -2.17 -4.77 12.85
C SER A 68 -1.16 -3.67 12.58
N SER A 69 0.04 -3.80 13.13
CA SER A 69 1.15 -2.87 12.85
C SER A 69 2.43 -3.65 12.56
N LEU A 70 3.15 -3.25 11.52
CA LEU A 70 4.51 -3.72 11.26
C LEU A 70 5.47 -2.65 11.77
N ASN A 71 6.12 -2.90 12.91
CA ASN A 71 7.19 -2.03 13.40
C ASN A 71 8.53 -2.60 12.95
N ILE A 72 9.45 -1.75 12.54
CA ILE A 72 10.81 -2.18 12.17
C ILE A 72 11.81 -1.40 13.00
N ARG A 73 12.74 -2.11 13.63
CA ARG A 73 13.65 -1.52 14.63
C ARG A 73 15.12 -1.66 14.23
N PRO A 74 15.91 -0.57 14.35
CA PRO A 74 17.35 -0.66 14.31
C PRO A 74 17.92 -1.39 15.55
N PRO A 75 19.18 -1.86 15.51
CA PRO A 75 19.90 -2.28 16.71
C PRO A 75 20.32 -1.07 17.55
N LYS A 76 20.21 -1.20 18.88
CA LYS A 76 20.52 -0.15 19.89
C LYS A 76 21.90 0.50 19.78
N SER A 77 22.88 -0.14 19.15
CA SER A 77 24.28 0.32 19.08
C SER A 77 24.79 0.50 17.64
N ALA A 78 23.89 0.45 16.65
CA ALA A 78 24.30 0.59 15.26
C ALA A 78 24.68 2.05 14.97
N PRO A 79 25.86 2.31 14.39
CA PRO A 79 26.20 3.65 13.93
C PRO A 79 25.20 4.05 12.84
N VAL A 80 24.39 5.07 13.10
CA VAL A 80 23.49 5.60 12.07
C VAL A 80 24.36 6.30 11.03
N PRO A 81 24.22 5.96 9.73
CA PRO A 81 24.90 6.72 8.68
C PRO A 81 24.50 8.20 8.78
N PRO A 82 25.32 9.15 8.29
CA PRO A 82 25.10 10.59 8.44
C PRO A 82 23.94 11.14 7.59
N THR A 83 22.80 10.46 7.60
CA THR A 83 21.58 10.73 6.85
C THR A 83 20.41 10.85 7.81
N ALA A 84 20.02 12.09 8.11
CA ALA A 84 18.71 12.36 8.72
C ALA A 84 17.60 11.88 7.76
N GLY A 85 16.53 11.27 8.27
CA GLY A 85 15.36 10.87 7.48
C GLY A 85 15.09 9.37 7.29
N LEU A 86 15.68 8.49 8.11
CA LEU A 86 15.40 7.05 8.16
C LEU A 86 14.39 6.67 9.27
N GLU A 87 13.49 7.58 9.64
CA GLU A 87 12.59 7.44 10.81
C GLU A 87 11.26 6.74 10.48
N SER A 88 10.96 6.57 9.19
CA SER A 88 9.74 5.91 8.74
C SER A 88 9.96 5.14 7.45
N GLY A 89 9.06 4.22 7.16
CA GLY A 89 8.96 3.53 5.89
C GLY A 89 7.51 3.50 5.42
N ARG A 90 7.31 3.06 4.18
CA ARG A 90 5.96 2.89 3.61
C ARG A 90 5.86 1.58 2.85
N ILE A 91 4.85 0.78 3.20
CA ILE A 91 4.49 -0.47 2.53
C ILE A 91 3.99 -0.17 1.12
N SER A 92 4.60 -0.84 0.15
CA SER A 92 4.22 -0.77 -1.25
C SER A 92 3.26 -1.89 -1.61
N SER A 93 3.64 -3.15 -1.32
CA SER A 93 2.89 -4.35 -1.68
C SER A 93 3.22 -5.53 -0.74
N ALA A 94 2.46 -6.61 -0.87
CA ALA A 94 2.69 -7.87 -0.19
C ALA A 94 2.19 -9.03 -1.06
N ASP A 95 2.78 -10.21 -0.86
CA ASP A 95 2.38 -11.46 -1.49
C ASP A 95 2.73 -12.61 -0.56
N LYS A 96 1.74 -13.40 -0.12
CA LYS A 96 1.91 -14.47 0.86
C LYS A 96 2.59 -13.97 2.13
N HIS A 97 3.77 -14.51 2.45
CA HIS A 97 4.56 -14.18 3.63
C HIS A 97 5.45 -12.95 3.47
N LEU A 98 5.47 -12.31 2.29
CA LEU A 98 6.37 -11.21 2.00
C LEU A 98 5.65 -9.87 2.06
N VAL A 99 6.28 -8.88 2.69
CA VAL A 99 5.85 -7.49 2.68
C VAL A 99 7.00 -6.62 2.17
N ALA A 100 6.77 -5.90 1.08
CA ALA A 100 7.72 -4.96 0.51
C ALA A 100 7.42 -3.52 0.91
N LEU A 101 8.44 -2.82 1.37
CA LEU A 101 8.34 -1.43 1.77
C LEU A 101 9.57 -0.63 1.33
N TYR A 102 9.38 0.67 1.22
CA TYR A 102 10.47 1.63 1.14
C TYR A 102 10.85 2.05 2.56
N ALA A 103 12.12 1.94 2.92
CA ALA A 103 12.65 2.51 4.16
C ALA A 103 13.17 3.93 3.92
N GLY A 104 12.90 4.83 4.86
CA GLY A 104 13.24 6.24 4.74
C GLY A 104 12.45 7.00 3.68
N GLY A 105 12.99 8.13 3.27
CA GLY A 105 12.43 8.95 2.19
C GLY A 105 12.71 8.42 0.78
N TYR A 106 13.40 7.29 0.64
CA TYR A 106 13.83 6.78 -0.66
C TYR A 106 12.64 6.47 -1.58
N ARG A 107 12.72 6.99 -2.80
CA ARG A 107 11.93 6.60 -3.97
C ARG A 107 12.84 6.65 -5.20
N PRO A 108 12.62 5.81 -6.22
CA PRO A 108 13.39 5.91 -7.46
C PRO A 108 13.44 7.34 -8.00
N GLY A 109 14.64 7.82 -8.32
CA GLY A 109 14.88 9.19 -8.80
C GLY A 109 14.93 10.27 -7.72
N TYR A 110 14.66 9.96 -6.45
CA TYR A 110 14.72 10.90 -5.34
C TYR A 110 16.11 10.82 -4.69
N SER A 111 16.61 11.96 -4.20
CA SER A 111 17.92 12.04 -3.52
C SER A 111 17.86 11.74 -2.02
N LEU A 112 16.68 11.33 -1.51
CA LEU A 112 16.49 11.04 -0.10
C LEU A 112 17.10 9.67 0.27
N PRO A 113 17.68 9.57 1.48
CA PRO A 113 18.28 8.33 1.96
C PRO A 113 17.23 7.25 2.20
N GLY A 114 17.66 5.99 2.10
CA GLY A 114 16.80 4.83 2.30
C GLY A 114 17.12 3.70 1.34
N GLY A 115 16.13 2.84 1.14
CA GLY A 115 16.21 1.71 0.24
C GLY A 115 14.94 0.88 0.28
N TYR A 116 15.03 -0.33 -0.25
CA TYR A 116 13.96 -1.31 -0.19
C TYR A 116 14.19 -2.27 0.98
N LEU A 117 13.12 -2.61 1.69
CA LEU A 117 13.12 -3.70 2.66
C LEU A 117 12.05 -4.72 2.28
N ILE A 118 12.41 -6.00 2.36
CA ILE A 118 11.48 -7.11 2.31
C ILE A 118 11.43 -7.73 3.70
N TYR A 119 10.25 -7.73 4.31
CA TYR A 119 9.97 -8.50 5.50
C TYR A 119 9.41 -9.87 5.10
N ASP A 120 10.04 -10.94 5.57
CA ASP A 120 9.60 -12.32 5.38
C ASP A 120 9.05 -12.88 6.70
N ALA A 121 7.73 -13.04 6.75
CA ALA A 121 7.02 -13.51 7.92
C ALA A 121 7.21 -15.01 8.21
N SER A 122 7.68 -15.80 7.24
CA SER A 122 7.86 -17.25 7.38
C SER A 122 9.05 -17.62 8.27
N ASN A 123 10.02 -16.72 8.38
CA ASN A 123 11.26 -16.87 9.14
C ASN A 123 11.60 -15.63 10.00
N ASP A 124 10.71 -14.63 10.02
CA ASP A 124 10.85 -13.37 10.76
C ASP A 124 12.14 -12.61 10.42
N SER A 125 12.45 -12.53 9.12
CA SER A 125 13.67 -11.91 8.62
C SER A 125 13.41 -10.64 7.81
N ILE A 126 14.42 -9.79 7.75
CA ILE A 126 14.45 -8.60 6.89
C ILE A 126 15.59 -8.75 5.88
N SER A 127 15.29 -8.49 4.63
CA SER A 127 16.27 -8.37 3.55
C SER A 127 16.29 -6.93 3.04
N ALA A 128 17.45 -6.29 3.11
CA ALA A 128 17.66 -4.99 2.48
C ALA A 128 18.04 -5.21 1.02
N ILE A 129 17.35 -4.51 0.12
CA ILE A 129 17.65 -4.52 -1.31
C ILE A 129 18.24 -3.16 -1.68
N PRO A 130 19.39 -3.13 -2.39
CA PRO A 130 20.01 -1.88 -2.77
C PRO A 130 19.08 -1.04 -3.64
N CYS A 131 19.25 0.28 -3.58
CA CYS A 131 18.56 1.20 -4.47
C CYS A 131 18.82 0.84 -5.93
N ILE A 132 17.89 1.23 -6.80
CA ILE A 132 18.09 1.08 -8.25
C ILE A 132 19.37 1.83 -8.65
N PRO A 133 20.29 1.19 -9.39
CA PRO A 133 21.51 1.84 -9.83
C PRO A 133 21.21 3.12 -10.61
N PRO A 134 22.00 4.19 -10.43
CA PRO A 134 21.85 5.38 -11.26
C PRO A 134 22.02 5.01 -12.73
N GLY A 135 20.95 5.13 -13.52
CA GLY A 135 20.97 4.85 -14.95
C GLY A 135 21.58 6.01 -15.75
N THR A 136 21.81 5.78 -17.05
CA THR A 136 22.16 6.84 -18.02
C THR A 136 20.97 7.78 -18.29
N CYS A 137 19.74 7.28 -18.15
CA CYS A 137 18.52 8.06 -18.31
C CYS A 137 17.98 8.53 -16.96
N ARG A 138 17.46 9.76 -16.92
CA ARG A 138 16.78 10.31 -15.74
C ARG A 138 15.47 9.57 -15.53
N THR A 139 15.30 8.93 -14.37
CA THR A 139 14.08 8.21 -13.99
C THR A 139 13.45 8.82 -12.75
N THR A 140 12.16 8.57 -12.55
CA THR A 140 11.45 8.91 -11.31
C THR A 140 10.38 7.87 -10.99
N ALA A 141 10.09 7.71 -9.70
CA ALA A 141 9.02 6.86 -9.21
C ALA A 141 7.68 7.24 -9.83
N MET A 142 6.88 6.23 -10.15
CA MET A 142 5.49 6.41 -10.59
C MET A 142 4.59 6.34 -9.36
N GLY A 143 4.27 7.49 -8.76
CA GLY A 143 3.54 7.54 -7.49
C GLY A 143 4.39 7.18 -6.27
N PHE A 144 3.75 6.77 -5.18
CA PHE A 144 4.41 6.49 -3.89
C PHE A 144 4.54 5.00 -3.55
N GLN A 145 3.96 4.12 -4.37
CA GLN A 145 3.82 2.67 -4.14
C GLN A 145 3.91 1.88 -5.45
N SER A 146 5.09 1.85 -6.07
CA SER A 146 5.32 1.20 -7.36
C SER A 146 6.17 -0.08 -7.26
N ALA A 147 6.57 -0.48 -6.05
CA ALA A 147 7.30 -1.71 -5.79
C ALA A 147 6.35 -2.89 -5.53
N VAL A 148 6.39 -3.91 -6.40
CA VAL A 148 5.60 -5.15 -6.33
C VAL A 148 6.50 -6.31 -5.92
N VAL A 149 6.20 -6.95 -4.79
CA VAL A 149 6.82 -8.25 -4.45
C VAL A 149 5.97 -9.40 -4.95
N MET A 150 6.63 -10.44 -5.48
CA MET A 150 6.00 -11.68 -5.88
C MET A 150 6.73 -12.87 -5.26
N CYS A 151 5.99 -13.69 -4.52
CA CYS A 151 6.51 -14.87 -3.85
C CYS A 151 6.50 -16.09 -4.78
N GLY A 152 7.64 -16.77 -4.93
CA GLY A 152 7.77 -17.99 -5.72
C GLY A 152 7.87 -17.76 -7.22
N ALA A 153 8.24 -16.55 -7.65
CA ALA A 153 8.35 -16.19 -9.06
C ALA A 153 9.43 -16.98 -9.82
N THR A 154 10.46 -17.48 -9.13
CA THR A 154 11.67 -18.05 -9.77
C THR A 154 12.15 -19.39 -9.21
N GLY A 155 11.29 -20.13 -8.50
CA GLY A 155 11.59 -21.46 -7.95
C GLY A 155 11.26 -21.60 -6.46
N GLU A 156 11.70 -22.70 -5.84
CA GLU A 156 11.44 -22.96 -4.42
C GLU A 156 12.16 -21.94 -3.51
N GLY A 157 11.39 -21.15 -2.77
CA GLY A 157 11.88 -20.25 -1.72
C GLY A 157 12.39 -18.88 -2.18
N GLY A 158 12.36 -18.58 -3.48
CA GLY A 158 12.75 -17.28 -4.02
C GLY A 158 11.60 -16.28 -4.14
N TYR A 159 11.95 -15.00 -4.20
CA TYR A 159 11.04 -13.91 -4.55
C TYR A 159 11.60 -13.00 -5.63
N LEU A 160 10.69 -12.28 -6.28
CA LEU A 160 10.95 -11.21 -7.23
C LEU A 160 10.43 -9.88 -6.64
N LEU A 161 11.24 -8.84 -6.68
CA LEU A 161 10.81 -7.46 -6.44
C LEU A 161 10.85 -6.71 -7.76
N ALA A 162 9.72 -6.13 -8.17
CA ALA A 162 9.59 -5.36 -9.38
C ALA A 162 9.29 -3.89 -9.06
N GLU A 163 9.97 -2.96 -9.71
CA GLU A 163 9.75 -1.53 -9.57
C GLU A 163 9.51 -0.92 -10.96
N LEU A 164 8.42 -0.16 -11.10
CA LEU A 164 8.08 0.54 -12.34
C LEU A 164 8.39 2.03 -12.18
N VAL A 165 9.27 2.54 -13.05
CA VAL A 165 9.70 3.95 -13.03
C VAL A 165 9.48 4.62 -14.38
N TRP A 166 9.09 5.89 -14.35
CA TRP A 166 8.99 6.71 -15.56
C TRP A 166 10.38 7.14 -16.03
N VAL A 167 10.63 7.08 -17.33
CA VAL A 167 11.87 7.61 -17.96
C VAL A 167 11.61 9.04 -18.42
N CYS A 168 12.18 10.03 -17.73
CA CYS A 168 11.81 11.45 -17.84
C CYS A 168 11.95 12.08 -19.23
N THR A 169 12.73 11.46 -20.12
CA THR A 169 13.04 12.00 -21.46
C THR A 169 12.03 11.57 -22.53
N GLN A 170 11.07 10.69 -22.20
CA GLN A 170 10.14 10.11 -23.17
C GLN A 170 8.74 9.98 -22.55
N ASP A 171 7.70 10.37 -23.30
CA ASP A 171 6.35 10.53 -22.75
C ASP A 171 5.69 9.21 -22.30
N SER A 172 5.97 8.09 -22.98
CA SER A 172 5.32 6.79 -22.69
C SER A 172 6.28 5.67 -22.30
N GLN A 173 7.59 5.93 -22.27
CA GLN A 173 8.57 4.91 -21.91
C GLN A 173 8.71 4.79 -20.39
N ALA A 174 8.72 3.57 -19.90
CA ALA A 174 9.01 3.22 -18.54
C ALA A 174 10.15 2.20 -18.47
N ALA A 175 10.83 2.17 -17.33
CA ALA A 175 11.78 1.12 -17.00
C ALA A 175 11.17 0.22 -15.94
N LEU A 176 11.06 -1.06 -16.26
CA LEU A 176 10.71 -2.12 -15.32
C LEU A 176 12.02 -2.69 -14.75
N TRP A 177 12.25 -2.43 -13.48
CA TRP A 177 13.39 -2.97 -12.73
C TRP A 177 12.95 -4.23 -12.00
N LEU A 178 13.75 -5.28 -12.13
CA LEU A 178 13.48 -6.60 -11.56
C LEU A 178 14.66 -7.01 -10.70
N TRP A 179 14.38 -7.34 -9.44
CA TRP A 179 15.34 -7.89 -8.51
C TRP A 179 14.92 -9.31 -8.16
N GLU A 180 15.75 -10.27 -8.57
CA GLU A 180 15.58 -11.65 -8.14
C GLU A 180 16.42 -11.92 -6.89
N SER A 181 15.78 -12.47 -5.86
CA SER A 181 16.44 -12.83 -4.59
C SER A 181 17.66 -13.76 -4.76
N SER A 182 17.64 -14.64 -5.76
CA SER A 182 18.72 -15.60 -6.08
C SER A 182 19.92 -14.91 -6.75
N ALA A 183 19.65 -14.06 -7.75
CA ALA A 183 20.66 -13.35 -8.53
C ALA A 183 21.30 -12.18 -7.77
N LYS A 184 20.54 -11.57 -6.85
CA LYS A 184 20.97 -10.40 -6.06
C LYS A 184 21.48 -9.24 -6.92
N GLN A 185 20.86 -9.07 -8.09
CA GLN A 185 21.18 -8.03 -9.03
C GLN A 185 19.88 -7.48 -9.63
N TRP A 186 19.91 -6.18 -9.91
CA TRP A 186 18.85 -5.50 -10.65
C TRP A 186 19.02 -5.73 -12.16
N ASP A 187 17.97 -6.26 -12.78
CA ASP A 187 17.80 -6.29 -14.23
C ASP A 187 16.80 -5.22 -14.65
N VAL A 188 16.97 -4.66 -15.85
CA VAL A 188 16.11 -3.60 -16.36
C VAL A 188 15.55 -3.95 -17.72
N LYS A 189 14.25 -3.68 -17.89
CA LYS A 189 13.55 -3.80 -19.17
C LYS A 189 12.88 -2.46 -19.50
N LEU A 190 13.35 -1.82 -20.57
CA LEU A 190 12.67 -0.65 -21.13
C LEU A 190 11.42 -1.11 -21.88
N ARG A 191 10.30 -0.42 -21.64
CA ARG A 191 9.00 -0.75 -22.22
C ARG A 191 8.26 0.53 -22.55
N ASP A 192 7.60 0.53 -23.70
CA ASP A 192 6.59 1.53 -24.00
C ASP A 192 5.28 1.08 -23.36
N LEU A 193 4.74 1.92 -22.48
CA LEU A 193 3.50 1.61 -21.79
C LEU A 193 2.31 1.80 -22.74
N PRO A 194 1.36 0.86 -22.81
CA PRO A 194 0.18 0.94 -23.67
C PRO A 194 -0.88 1.87 -23.05
N LEU A 195 -0.49 3.10 -22.73
CA LEU A 195 -1.36 4.09 -22.08
C LEU A 195 -2.40 4.62 -23.07
N PRO A 196 -3.61 4.95 -22.60
CA PRO A 196 -4.65 5.51 -23.45
C PRO A 196 -4.24 6.91 -23.97
N PRO A 197 -4.79 7.36 -25.12
CA PRO A 197 -4.50 8.67 -25.68
C PRO A 197 -4.68 9.80 -24.65
N GLY A 198 -3.73 10.74 -24.61
CA GLY A 198 -3.72 11.84 -23.63
C GLY A 198 -3.18 11.48 -22.24
N THR A 199 -2.81 10.22 -22.00
CA THR A 199 -2.11 9.76 -20.80
C THR A 199 -0.64 9.54 -21.13
N THR A 200 0.24 10.09 -20.30
CA THR A 200 1.69 9.89 -20.37
C THR A 200 2.16 9.15 -19.12
N ALA A 201 3.33 8.54 -19.18
CA ALA A 201 3.94 7.91 -18.00
C ALA A 201 4.16 8.93 -16.86
N PHE A 202 4.34 10.21 -17.18
CA PHE A 202 4.40 11.29 -16.18
C PHE A 202 3.09 11.51 -15.42
N ASN A 203 1.94 11.37 -16.08
CA ASN A 203 0.63 11.64 -15.49
C ASN A 203 -0.13 10.39 -15.01
N PHE A 204 0.51 9.21 -15.13
CA PHE A 204 0.09 7.95 -14.54
C PHE A 204 0.70 7.81 -13.14
N SER A 205 -0.13 7.88 -12.10
CA SER A 205 0.31 7.80 -10.71
C SER A 205 -0.11 6.46 -10.09
N VAL A 206 0.86 5.67 -9.62
CA VAL A 206 0.54 4.40 -8.96
C VAL A 206 0.07 4.68 -7.53
N HIS A 207 -1.20 4.34 -7.30
CA HIS A 207 -1.86 4.42 -6.00
C HIS A 207 -1.93 3.05 -5.31
N SER A 208 -1.85 1.96 -6.09
CA SER A 208 -1.81 0.58 -5.58
C SER A 208 -1.05 -0.33 -6.53
N CYS A 209 -0.36 -1.33 -6.00
CA CYS A 209 0.32 -2.34 -6.79
C CYS A 209 0.32 -3.70 -6.08
N PHE A 210 0.25 -4.78 -6.85
CA PHE A 210 0.17 -6.16 -6.31
C PHE A 210 0.56 -7.18 -7.39
N SER A 211 0.96 -8.37 -6.96
CA SER A 211 1.08 -9.54 -7.84
C SER A 211 -0.26 -10.28 -7.91
N PHE A 212 -0.53 -10.97 -9.01
CA PHE A 212 -1.62 -11.94 -9.07
C PHE A 212 -1.33 -13.08 -10.04
N GLY A 213 -2.05 -14.20 -9.87
CA GLY A 213 -1.99 -15.34 -10.78
C GLY A 213 -0.62 -16.01 -10.91
N GLY A 214 0.32 -15.72 -9.99
CA GLY A 214 1.69 -16.26 -9.99
C GLY A 214 2.59 -15.80 -11.14
N SER A 215 2.11 -14.92 -12.02
CA SER A 215 2.87 -14.47 -13.19
C SER A 215 2.60 -13.03 -13.60
N PHE A 216 1.68 -12.35 -12.93
CA PHE A 216 1.31 -10.99 -13.28
C PHE A 216 1.72 -9.99 -12.21
N LEU A 217 2.22 -8.85 -12.66
CA LEU A 217 2.51 -7.68 -11.83
C LEU A 217 1.54 -6.56 -12.24
N CYS A 218 0.91 -5.92 -11.26
CA CYS A 218 -0.07 -4.86 -11.47
C CYS A 218 0.37 -3.54 -10.86
N TRP A 219 0.17 -2.46 -11.62
CA TRP A 219 0.27 -1.09 -11.14
C TRP A 219 -1.02 -0.36 -11.48
N VAL A 220 -1.69 0.20 -10.47
CA VAL A 220 -3.00 0.80 -10.62
C VAL A 220 -2.95 2.28 -10.34
N ASP A 221 -3.37 3.06 -11.32
CA ASP A 221 -3.79 4.44 -11.14
C ASP A 221 -5.31 4.44 -10.93
N LEU A 222 -5.75 4.70 -9.69
CA LEU A 222 -7.17 4.67 -9.31
C LEU A 222 -8.02 5.72 -10.03
N HIS A 223 -7.40 6.70 -10.69
CA HIS A 223 -8.10 7.67 -11.53
C HIS A 223 -8.21 7.24 -12.99
N ARG A 224 -7.43 6.24 -13.44
CA ARG A 224 -7.32 5.90 -14.86
C ARG A 224 -7.57 4.41 -15.13
N GLY A 225 -6.71 3.55 -14.60
CA GLY A 225 -6.55 2.19 -15.11
C GLY A 225 -5.46 1.40 -14.43
N MET A 226 -5.36 0.14 -14.82
CA MET A 226 -4.37 -0.81 -14.36
C MET A 226 -3.43 -1.19 -15.50
N LEU A 227 -2.13 -1.03 -15.26
CA LEU A 227 -1.07 -1.63 -16.07
C LEU A 227 -0.85 -3.06 -15.58
N LEU A 228 -1.05 -3.99 -16.49
CA LEU A 228 -0.89 -5.42 -16.28
C LEU A 228 0.36 -5.90 -17.03
N CYS A 229 1.35 -6.44 -16.31
CA CYS A 229 2.56 -7.01 -16.90
C CYS A 229 2.57 -8.54 -16.76
N ASP A 230 2.71 -9.27 -17.87
CA ASP A 230 2.80 -10.74 -17.88
C ASP A 230 4.26 -11.19 -17.94
N LEU A 231 4.78 -11.76 -16.86
CA LEU A 231 6.14 -12.26 -16.77
C LEU A 231 6.42 -13.40 -17.77
N ARG A 232 5.40 -14.17 -18.19
CA ARG A 232 5.55 -15.28 -19.14
C ARG A 232 5.71 -14.80 -20.58
N LYS A 233 5.35 -13.55 -20.86
CA LYS A 233 5.39 -12.94 -22.20
C LYS A 233 6.46 -11.85 -22.27
N ASP A 234 7.64 -12.13 -21.72
CA ASP A 234 8.76 -11.18 -21.64
C ASP A 234 8.35 -9.82 -21.03
N CYS A 235 7.56 -9.85 -19.95
CA CYS A 235 7.09 -8.63 -19.29
C CYS A 235 6.35 -7.68 -20.25
N ASN A 236 5.49 -8.23 -21.11
CA ASN A 236 4.63 -7.42 -21.98
C ASN A 236 3.53 -6.75 -21.15
N PHE A 237 3.23 -5.50 -21.48
CA PHE A 237 2.23 -4.70 -20.80
C PHE A 237 0.91 -4.68 -21.57
N SER A 238 -0.19 -4.70 -20.82
CA SER A 238 -1.52 -4.32 -21.29
C SER A 238 -2.14 -3.30 -20.34
N PHE A 239 -2.96 -2.40 -20.85
CA PHE A 239 -3.70 -1.44 -20.05
C PHE A 239 -5.17 -1.85 -19.97
N ILE A 240 -5.72 -1.79 -18.75
CA ILE A 240 -7.10 -2.11 -18.46
C ILE A 240 -7.74 -0.89 -17.83
N GLU A 241 -8.74 -0.31 -18.49
CA GLU A 241 -9.51 0.81 -17.95
C GLU A 241 -10.31 0.39 -16.71
N LEU A 242 -10.43 1.30 -15.73
CA LEU A 242 -11.30 1.06 -14.58
C LEU A 242 -12.78 1.21 -15.01
N PRO A 243 -13.71 0.44 -14.41
CA PRO A 243 -15.11 0.43 -14.83
C PRO A 243 -15.86 1.72 -14.50
N GLN A 244 -15.34 2.51 -13.57
CA GLN A 244 -15.74 3.91 -13.43
C GLN A 244 -14.62 4.76 -14.00
N GLY A 245 -14.97 5.71 -14.87
CA GLY A 245 -14.06 6.71 -15.40
C GLY A 245 -13.39 7.54 -14.30
N PRO A 246 -12.53 8.50 -14.66
CA PRO A 246 -11.91 9.37 -13.69
C PRO A 246 -12.97 10.08 -12.84
N PRO A 247 -12.73 10.26 -11.54
CA PRO A 247 -13.64 11.01 -10.68
C PRO A 247 -13.73 12.47 -11.17
N ASP A 248 -14.94 13.01 -11.19
CA ASP A 248 -15.27 14.40 -11.47
C ASP A 248 -15.44 15.16 -10.15
N TYR A 249 -14.52 16.09 -9.90
CA TYR A 249 -14.51 16.94 -8.71
C TYR A 249 -14.01 18.33 -9.09
N ASP A 250 -14.50 19.35 -8.38
CA ASP A 250 -13.98 20.70 -8.54
C ASP A 250 -12.58 20.79 -7.90
N ALA A 251 -11.59 21.18 -8.70
CA ALA A 251 -10.24 21.45 -8.24
C ALA A 251 -10.18 22.59 -7.20
N SER A 252 -11.21 23.44 -7.12
CA SER A 252 -11.32 24.48 -6.11
C SER A 252 -11.64 23.93 -4.71
N ASP A 253 -12.45 22.86 -4.64
CA ASP A 253 -12.78 22.14 -3.41
C ASP A 253 -11.62 21.27 -2.93
N TYR A 254 -10.82 20.78 -3.89
CA TYR A 254 -9.64 19.94 -3.64
C TYR A 254 -8.41 20.52 -4.37
N PRO A 255 -7.79 21.60 -3.84
CA PRO A 255 -6.66 22.27 -4.49
C PRO A 255 -5.41 21.39 -4.65
N HIS A 256 -5.38 20.22 -4.02
CA HIS A 256 -4.35 19.21 -4.16
C HIS A 256 -4.85 17.89 -4.80
N GLY A 257 -6.09 17.90 -5.32
CA GLY A 257 -6.85 16.71 -5.72
C GLY A 257 -7.38 15.91 -4.51
N PRO A 258 -8.50 15.18 -4.63
CA PRO A 258 -8.89 14.22 -3.62
C PRO A 258 -7.93 13.04 -3.66
N CYS A 259 -7.68 12.45 -2.50
CA CYS A 259 -6.90 11.23 -2.39
C CYS A 259 -7.71 10.11 -3.04
N ALA A 260 -7.27 9.54 -4.17
CA ALA A 260 -8.01 8.52 -4.90
C ALA A 260 -8.45 7.35 -3.99
N GLU A 261 -7.55 7.00 -3.07
CA GLU A 261 -7.67 5.96 -2.06
C GLU A 261 -8.77 6.24 -1.03
N GLU A 262 -9.25 7.48 -0.89
CA GLU A 262 -10.36 7.85 0.00
C GLU A 262 -11.70 7.28 -0.47
N PHE A 263 -11.85 7.06 -1.78
CA PHE A 263 -13.11 6.64 -2.38
C PHE A 263 -12.96 5.45 -3.34
N ARG A 264 -11.73 5.02 -3.66
CA ARG A 264 -11.45 3.90 -4.56
C ARG A 264 -10.42 2.94 -3.97
N SER A 265 -10.54 1.68 -4.35
CA SER A 265 -9.62 0.63 -3.93
C SER A 265 -9.57 -0.49 -4.95
N VAL A 266 -8.47 -1.22 -4.96
CA VAL A 266 -8.26 -2.37 -5.84
C VAL A 266 -7.44 -3.42 -5.10
N ALA A 267 -7.85 -4.67 -5.22
CA ALA A 267 -7.16 -5.79 -4.61
C ALA A 267 -7.42 -7.09 -5.38
N CYS A 268 -6.53 -8.06 -5.19
CA CYS A 268 -6.79 -9.45 -5.57
C CYS A 268 -7.56 -10.13 -4.42
N VAL A 269 -8.81 -10.51 -4.67
CA VAL A 269 -9.69 -11.20 -3.71
C VAL A 269 -9.92 -12.61 -4.22
N HIS A 270 -9.40 -13.61 -3.51
CA HIS A 270 -9.49 -15.01 -3.91
C HIS A 270 -9.07 -15.27 -5.38
N GLY A 271 -7.98 -14.64 -5.82
CA GLY A 271 -7.45 -14.84 -7.17
C GLY A 271 -8.17 -14.06 -8.27
N SER A 272 -9.20 -13.27 -7.93
CA SER A 272 -9.88 -12.37 -8.87
C SER A 272 -9.57 -10.92 -8.52
N VAL A 273 -9.22 -10.12 -9.52
CA VAL A 273 -8.98 -8.68 -9.31
C VAL A 273 -10.32 -7.99 -9.16
N LYS A 274 -10.48 -7.27 -8.05
CA LYS A 274 -11.68 -6.50 -7.73
C LYS A 274 -11.34 -5.03 -7.57
N PHE A 275 -12.22 -4.19 -8.11
CA PHE A 275 -12.17 -2.75 -7.97
C PHE A 275 -13.38 -2.31 -7.17
N LEU A 276 -13.18 -1.39 -6.24
CA LEU A 276 -14.22 -0.77 -5.43
C LEU A 276 -14.17 0.74 -5.66
N ALA A 277 -15.33 1.36 -5.84
CA ALA A 277 -15.46 2.79 -5.95
C ALA A 277 -16.73 3.30 -5.29
N PHE A 278 -16.65 4.48 -4.70
CA PHE A 278 -17.81 5.26 -4.31
C PHE A 278 -18.36 6.01 -5.51
N ASN A 279 -19.67 6.20 -5.56
CA ASN A 279 -20.33 6.94 -6.63
C ASN A 279 -20.50 8.44 -6.33
N THR A 280 -19.68 8.99 -5.43
CA THR A 280 -19.77 10.40 -4.97
C THR A 280 -19.31 11.38 -6.04
N PHE A 281 -18.22 11.06 -6.74
CA PHE A 281 -17.53 11.93 -7.69
C PHE A 281 -17.68 11.42 -9.13
N VAL A 282 -18.83 10.90 -9.49
CA VAL A 282 -19.11 10.41 -10.85
C VAL A 282 -20.57 10.69 -11.19
N GLU A 283 -20.87 10.73 -12.49
CA GLU A 283 -22.26 10.75 -12.93
C GLU A 283 -22.96 9.48 -12.45
N ARG A 284 -24.12 9.67 -11.80
CA ARG A 284 -24.93 8.58 -11.23
C ARG A 284 -26.10 8.29 -12.13
N GLU A 285 -26.51 7.03 -12.15
CA GLU A 285 -27.71 6.64 -12.86
C GLU A 285 -28.97 7.31 -12.26
N PRO A 286 -30.01 7.60 -13.05
CA PRO A 286 -31.25 8.17 -12.53
C PRO A 286 -31.83 7.34 -11.38
N GLY A 287 -32.02 7.96 -10.22
CA GLY A 287 -32.53 7.31 -9.00
C GLY A 287 -31.48 6.59 -8.15
N GLU A 288 -30.21 6.61 -8.54
CA GLU A 288 -29.13 6.03 -7.75
C GLU A 288 -28.72 6.91 -6.56
N THR A 289 -28.82 6.35 -5.36
CA THR A 289 -28.36 7.00 -4.12
C THR A 289 -26.84 6.93 -3.97
N PHE A 290 -26.29 7.76 -3.09
CA PHE A 290 -24.88 7.66 -2.71
C PHE A 290 -24.56 6.30 -2.08
N GLY A 291 -23.37 5.78 -2.38
CA GLY A 291 -22.93 4.48 -1.92
C GLY A 291 -21.64 4.04 -2.59
N LEU A 292 -21.42 2.73 -2.55
CA LEU A 292 -20.27 2.07 -3.13
C LEU A 292 -20.69 0.88 -3.98
N ALA A 293 -19.85 0.53 -4.94
CA ALA A 293 -19.99 -0.69 -5.71
C ALA A 293 -18.64 -1.37 -5.88
N VAL A 294 -18.70 -2.68 -6.13
CA VAL A 294 -17.54 -3.53 -6.38
C VAL A 294 -17.70 -4.19 -7.75
N TRP A 295 -16.65 -4.15 -8.55
CA TRP A 295 -16.56 -4.82 -9.84
C TRP A 295 -15.49 -5.90 -9.79
N THR A 296 -15.73 -6.99 -10.49
CA THR A 296 -14.77 -8.08 -10.68
C THR A 296 -14.30 -8.09 -12.12
N LEU A 297 -12.99 -8.12 -12.31
CA LEU A 297 -12.35 -8.26 -13.62
C LEU A 297 -12.53 -9.70 -14.11
N SER A 298 -12.89 -9.87 -15.37
CA SER A 298 -13.03 -11.18 -16.00
C SER A 298 -11.72 -11.95 -16.02
N PRO A 299 -11.72 -13.30 -16.01
CA PRO A 299 -10.50 -14.11 -16.00
C PRO A 299 -9.58 -13.93 -17.22
N ASP A 300 -10.12 -13.46 -18.34
CA ASP A 300 -9.36 -13.09 -19.55
C ASP A 300 -8.84 -11.64 -19.52
N HIS A 301 -9.10 -10.92 -18.42
CA HIS A 301 -8.67 -9.55 -18.14
C HIS A 301 -9.18 -8.50 -19.15
N SER A 302 -10.29 -8.78 -19.81
CA SER A 302 -10.83 -7.93 -20.89
C SER A 302 -11.98 -7.03 -20.46
N ALA A 303 -12.74 -7.40 -19.41
CA ALA A 303 -13.96 -6.71 -19.04
C ALA A 303 -14.22 -6.73 -17.53
N TRP A 304 -14.92 -5.70 -17.05
CA TRP A 304 -15.39 -5.62 -15.67
C TRP A 304 -16.88 -5.93 -15.59
N SER A 305 -17.28 -6.63 -14.53
CA SER A 305 -18.68 -6.88 -14.19
C SER A 305 -18.97 -6.40 -12.77
N ARG A 306 -20.11 -5.73 -12.56
CA ARG A 306 -20.50 -5.25 -11.23
C ARG A 306 -20.97 -6.44 -10.39
N SER A 307 -20.31 -6.67 -9.26
CA SER A 307 -20.57 -7.80 -8.36
C SER A 307 -21.42 -7.42 -7.15
N TYR A 308 -21.15 -6.26 -6.54
CA TYR A 308 -21.84 -5.81 -5.34
C TYR A 308 -22.16 -4.31 -5.43
N LYS A 309 -23.19 -3.91 -4.68
CA LYS A 309 -23.58 -2.51 -4.48
C LYS A 309 -24.19 -2.34 -3.10
N CYS A 310 -23.82 -1.28 -2.42
CA CYS A 310 -24.33 -0.91 -1.09
C CYS A 310 -24.55 0.60 -1.04
N SER A 311 -25.74 1.05 -0.63
CA SER A 311 -25.98 2.47 -0.42
C SER A 311 -25.48 2.91 0.95
N PHE A 312 -25.05 4.17 1.08
CA PHE A 312 -24.73 4.72 2.41
C PHE A 312 -25.97 4.80 3.30
N GLY A 313 -27.16 4.95 2.72
CA GLY A 313 -28.42 4.85 3.43
C GLY A 313 -28.60 3.51 4.14
N ASP A 314 -28.26 2.40 3.47
CA ASP A 314 -28.33 1.05 4.06
C ASP A 314 -27.33 0.90 5.21
N ILE A 315 -26.11 1.44 5.07
CA ILE A 315 -25.10 1.43 6.13
C ILE A 315 -25.60 2.21 7.36
N TRP A 316 -26.14 3.41 7.16
CA TRP A 316 -26.66 4.25 8.25
C TRP A 316 -27.93 3.68 8.89
N ALA A 317 -28.73 2.93 8.12
CA ALA A 317 -29.92 2.25 8.62
C ALA A 317 -29.60 0.98 9.42
N ASN A 318 -28.37 0.45 9.33
CA ASN A 318 -27.98 -0.75 10.06
C ASN A 318 -28.03 -0.52 11.59
N ALA A 319 -28.61 -1.48 12.32
CA ALA A 319 -28.82 -1.38 13.76
C ALA A 319 -27.51 -1.19 14.56
N ASN A 320 -26.41 -1.82 14.14
CA ASN A 320 -25.11 -1.67 14.79
C ASN A 320 -24.53 -0.27 14.57
N PHE A 321 -24.73 0.31 13.38
CA PHE A 321 -24.30 1.67 13.06
C PHE A 321 -25.09 2.71 13.87
N GLN A 322 -26.41 2.54 13.96
CA GLN A 322 -27.27 3.41 14.77
C GLN A 322 -26.95 3.32 16.27
N SER A 323 -26.73 2.10 16.78
CA SER A 323 -26.40 1.88 18.19
C SER A 323 -25.05 2.50 18.58
N ALA A 324 -24.12 2.63 17.64
CA ALA A 324 -22.85 3.31 17.84
C ALA A 324 -22.96 4.85 17.87
N GLY A 325 -24.14 5.43 17.58
CA GLY A 325 -24.37 6.87 17.68
C GLY A 325 -23.65 7.70 16.61
N LEU A 326 -23.27 7.10 15.48
CA LEU A 326 -22.45 7.74 14.44
C LEU A 326 -23.24 8.68 13.50
N GLY A 327 -24.56 8.82 13.70
CA GLY A 327 -25.42 9.66 12.88
C GLY A 327 -25.39 9.25 11.40
N GLN A 328 -24.93 10.16 10.53
CA GLN A 328 -24.75 9.92 9.09
C GLN A 328 -23.33 10.27 8.64
N LEU A 329 -22.34 10.00 9.49
CA LEU A 329 -20.94 10.19 9.13
C LEU A 329 -20.59 9.36 7.88
N SER A 330 -19.90 9.98 6.93
CA SER A 330 -19.56 9.38 5.64
C SER A 330 -18.44 8.35 5.79
N PRO A 331 -18.59 7.14 5.23
CA PRO A 331 -17.50 6.19 5.09
C PRO A 331 -16.42 6.70 4.11
N SER A 332 -15.17 6.27 4.33
CA SER A 332 -13.98 6.66 3.57
C SER A 332 -12.94 5.53 3.57
N PHE A 333 -11.90 5.67 2.74
CA PHE A 333 -10.74 4.77 2.69
C PHE A 333 -11.10 3.28 2.61
N PRO A 334 -11.81 2.87 1.54
CA PRO A 334 -12.26 1.50 1.41
C PRO A 334 -11.09 0.51 1.23
N VAL A 335 -11.16 -0.61 1.93
CA VAL A 335 -10.24 -1.75 1.75
C VAL A 335 -11.02 -3.01 1.52
N LEU A 336 -10.77 -3.67 0.39
CA LEU A 336 -11.35 -4.98 0.07
C LEU A 336 -10.73 -6.05 0.97
N SER A 337 -11.54 -6.95 1.51
CA SER A 337 -11.01 -8.18 2.11
C SER A 337 -10.41 -9.06 1.02
N ILE A 338 -9.18 -9.53 1.23
CA ILE A 338 -8.50 -10.43 0.28
C ILE A 338 -8.92 -11.91 0.44
N HIS A 339 -9.60 -12.26 1.56
CA HIS A 339 -10.09 -13.62 1.87
C HIS A 339 -11.62 -13.77 1.95
N GLN A 340 -12.40 -12.70 1.86
CA GLN A 340 -13.86 -12.82 1.94
C GLN A 340 -14.46 -11.99 0.82
N ASP A 341 -15.08 -12.67 -0.15
CA ASP A 341 -15.76 -11.98 -1.23
C ASP A 341 -17.00 -11.24 -0.70
N GLY A 342 -17.24 -10.03 -1.19
CA GLY A 342 -18.31 -9.16 -0.71
C GLY A 342 -18.03 -8.45 0.61
N VAL A 343 -16.88 -8.67 1.25
CA VAL A 343 -16.51 -7.99 2.51
C VAL A 343 -15.57 -6.82 2.24
N VAL A 344 -15.93 -5.66 2.78
CA VAL A 344 -15.16 -4.42 2.71
C VAL A 344 -15.00 -3.81 4.09
N TYR A 345 -13.82 -3.23 4.33
CA TYR A 345 -13.53 -2.41 5.49
C TYR A 345 -13.59 -0.93 5.12
N LEU A 346 -14.27 -0.12 5.93
CA LEU A 346 -14.42 1.32 5.71
C LEU A 346 -14.02 2.09 6.96
N VAL A 347 -13.40 3.25 6.77
CA VAL A 347 -13.07 4.18 7.86
C VAL A 347 -14.19 5.20 8.02
N VAL A 348 -14.66 5.38 9.25
CA VAL A 348 -15.55 6.48 9.64
C VAL A 348 -14.86 7.33 10.69
N ASN A 349 -14.76 8.63 10.41
CA ASN A 349 -14.11 9.60 11.28
C ASN A 349 -15.15 10.52 11.91
N ASP A 350 -15.17 10.60 13.23
CA ASP A 350 -15.85 11.66 13.96
C ASP A 350 -14.86 12.82 14.12
N THR A 351 -15.13 13.92 13.41
CA THR A 351 -14.26 15.09 13.40
C THR A 351 -14.99 16.35 13.85
N SER A 352 -14.31 17.17 14.64
CA SER A 352 -14.71 18.54 14.97
C SER A 352 -13.75 19.55 14.33
N ALA A 353 -14.28 20.69 13.91
CA ALA A 353 -13.47 21.81 13.45
C ALA A 353 -13.14 22.73 14.64
N VAL A 354 -11.86 22.84 14.99
CA VAL A 354 -11.38 23.79 16.00
C VAL A 354 -10.50 24.83 15.31
N GLY A 355 -11.08 25.99 15.03
CA GLY A 355 -10.45 27.02 14.21
C GLY A 355 -10.21 26.54 12.77
N ARG A 356 -8.94 26.49 12.34
CA ARG A 356 -8.54 25.95 11.02
C ARG A 356 -8.10 24.48 11.04
N ARG A 357 -8.18 23.82 12.20
CA ARG A 357 -7.70 22.45 12.37
C ARG A 357 -8.87 21.48 12.49
N LEU A 358 -8.83 20.42 11.69
CA LEU A 358 -9.66 19.23 11.90
C LEU A 358 -9.10 18.44 13.09
N VAL A 359 -9.94 18.22 14.09
CA VAL A 359 -9.66 17.39 15.26
C VAL A 359 -10.46 16.12 15.10
N PHE A 360 -9.80 14.97 15.21
CA PHE A 360 -10.46 13.66 15.16
C PHE A 360 -10.84 13.27 16.58
N ASN A 361 -12.13 13.30 16.89
CA ASN A 361 -12.66 12.96 18.21
C ASN A 361 -12.64 11.44 18.42
N ALA A 362 -13.02 10.69 17.39
CA ALA A 362 -13.02 9.23 17.38
C ALA A 362 -12.89 8.69 15.96
N ARG A 363 -12.44 7.44 15.84
CA ARG A 363 -12.33 6.73 14.55
C ARG A 363 -12.87 5.32 14.69
N TYR A 364 -13.56 4.89 13.65
CA TYR A 364 -14.21 3.59 13.59
C TYR A 364 -13.81 2.87 12.31
N LEU A 365 -13.61 1.57 12.42
CA LEU A 365 -13.59 0.68 11.28
C LEU A 365 -14.92 -0.03 11.19
N LEU A 366 -15.53 0.07 10.02
CA LEU A 366 -16.70 -0.72 9.67
C LEU A 366 -16.22 -1.98 8.95
N ARG A 367 -16.76 -3.14 9.31
CA ARG A 367 -16.76 -4.31 8.44
C ARG A 367 -18.16 -4.39 7.81
N VAL A 368 -18.24 -4.26 6.49
CA VAL A 368 -19.49 -4.35 5.74
C VAL A 368 -19.48 -5.60 4.89
N ASP A 369 -20.47 -6.45 5.08
CA ASP A 369 -20.68 -7.70 4.33
C ASP A 369 -21.82 -7.52 3.32
N MET A 370 -21.46 -7.17 2.09
CA MET A 370 -22.41 -6.96 1.00
C MET A 370 -23.02 -8.26 0.48
N GLY A 371 -22.41 -9.41 0.78
CA GLY A 371 -22.97 -10.73 0.46
C GLY A 371 -24.08 -11.15 1.43
N SER A 372 -24.04 -10.62 2.66
CA SER A 372 -24.99 -10.93 3.73
C SER A 372 -25.91 -9.74 4.04
N ASN A 373 -26.65 -9.26 3.02
CA ASN A 373 -27.64 -8.18 3.16
C ASN A 373 -27.07 -6.87 3.75
N ASN A 374 -25.84 -6.52 3.36
CA ASN A 374 -25.11 -5.35 3.86
C ASN A 374 -25.00 -5.33 5.39
N ASP A 375 -24.70 -6.48 6.02
CA ASP A 375 -24.45 -6.53 7.46
C ASP A 375 -23.26 -5.62 7.81
N VAL A 376 -23.44 -4.77 8.82
CA VAL A 376 -22.44 -3.79 9.24
C VAL A 376 -22.06 -4.08 10.67
N GLN A 377 -20.77 -4.19 10.91
CA GLN A 377 -20.19 -4.26 12.25
C GLN A 377 -19.30 -3.04 12.47
N VAL A 378 -19.37 -2.44 13.66
CA VAL A 378 -18.70 -1.18 13.97
C VAL A 378 -17.67 -1.38 15.07
N TYR A 379 -16.44 -0.95 14.82
CA TYR A 379 -15.30 -1.17 15.72
C TYR A 379 -14.58 0.15 15.98
N GLN A 380 -14.75 0.69 17.18
CA GLN A 380 -14.01 1.88 17.60
C GLN A 380 -12.52 1.55 17.73
N GLN A 381 -11.68 2.34 17.09
CA GLN A 381 -10.24 2.16 17.11
C GLN A 381 -9.61 2.88 18.29
N LYS A 382 -8.64 2.24 18.95
CA LYS A 382 -7.86 2.85 20.04
C LYS A 382 -6.88 3.91 19.52
N THR A 383 -6.47 3.80 18.26
CA THR A 383 -5.55 4.74 17.63
C THR A 383 -6.29 5.99 17.16
N THR A 384 -5.70 7.16 17.45
CA THR A 384 -6.11 8.44 16.87
C THR A 384 -5.52 8.65 15.47
N ARG A 385 -4.75 7.68 14.94
CA ARG A 385 -4.09 7.70 13.63
C ARG A 385 -4.36 6.41 12.86
N ILE A 386 -5.45 6.38 12.11
CA ILE A 386 -5.53 5.66 10.84
C ILE A 386 -4.98 6.63 9.80
N ARG A 387 -3.74 6.42 9.33
CA ARG A 387 -3.23 7.18 8.20
C ARG A 387 -3.96 6.68 6.95
N SER A 388 -4.19 7.56 5.99
CA SER A 388 -5.19 7.50 4.92
C SER A 388 -5.14 6.28 3.98
N GLN A 389 -4.31 5.27 4.23
CA GLN A 389 -4.17 4.14 3.33
C GLN A 389 -3.94 2.87 4.15
N LEU A 390 -5.03 2.18 4.48
CA LEU A 390 -4.97 0.83 5.03
C LEU A 390 -4.61 -0.18 3.94
N PHE A 391 -3.95 -1.26 4.34
CA PHE A 391 -3.43 -2.28 3.46
C PHE A 391 -3.77 -3.67 3.96
N ALA A 392 -4.40 -4.49 3.13
CA ALA A 392 -4.69 -5.88 3.45
C ALA A 392 -3.50 -6.78 3.08
N SER A 393 -3.13 -7.70 3.97
CA SER A 393 -2.05 -8.66 3.73
C SER A 393 -2.32 -9.99 4.43
N GLU A 394 -1.85 -11.08 3.83
CA GLU A 394 -1.95 -12.44 4.38
C GLU A 394 -0.67 -12.88 5.14
N PHE A 395 0.31 -12.00 5.35
CA PHE A 395 1.60 -12.38 5.93
C PHE A 395 1.49 -13.08 7.30
N SER A 396 0.46 -12.73 8.09
CA SER A 396 0.20 -13.34 9.40
C SER A 396 -0.11 -14.82 9.31
N ALA A 397 -0.78 -15.27 8.24
CA ALA A 397 -1.17 -16.67 8.05
C ALA A 397 0.04 -17.59 7.89
N HIS A 398 1.18 -17.04 7.48
CA HIS A 398 2.40 -17.79 7.20
C HIS A 398 3.45 -17.71 8.31
N ARG A 399 3.14 -17.02 9.42
CA ARG A 399 4.05 -16.97 10.57
C ARG A 399 4.14 -18.33 11.23
N ARG A 400 5.36 -18.80 11.49
CA ARG A 400 5.58 -19.97 12.34
C ARG A 400 5.02 -19.68 13.72
N GLN A 401 4.06 -20.49 14.17
CA GLN A 401 3.66 -20.48 15.57
C GLN A 401 4.81 -21.13 16.35
N GLU A 402 5.54 -20.37 17.15
CA GLU A 402 6.36 -20.96 18.20
C GLU A 402 5.42 -21.70 19.15
N HIS A 403 5.35 -23.02 19.02
CA HIS A 403 4.82 -23.82 20.11
C HIS A 403 5.80 -23.67 21.28
N PRO A 404 5.34 -23.29 22.49
CA PRO A 404 6.19 -23.44 23.66
C PRO A 404 6.61 -24.90 23.71
N ARG A 405 7.92 -25.13 23.68
CA ARG A 405 8.47 -26.46 23.96
C ARG A 405 8.00 -26.82 25.35
N ASP A 406 7.01 -27.70 25.45
CA ASP A 406 6.67 -28.36 26.70
C ASP A 406 7.96 -28.99 27.22
N GLY A 407 8.47 -28.41 28.30
CA GLY A 407 9.62 -28.91 29.03
C GLY A 407 9.28 -30.27 29.61
N ILE A 408 10.18 -31.23 29.35
CA ILE A 408 10.22 -32.59 29.90
C ILE A 408 10.15 -32.58 31.43
#